data_AF-A0A1V1PD73-F1
#
_entry.id   AF-A0A1V1PD73-F1
#
_cell.length_a   1.000
_cell.length_b   1.000
_cell.length_c   1.000
_cell.angle_alpha   90.00
_cell.angle_beta   90.00
_cell.angle_gamma   90.00
#
_symmetry.space_group_name_H-M   'P 1'
#
loop_
_entity.id
_entity.type
_entity.pdbx_description
1 polymer ?
#
loop_
_entity_poly.entity_id
_entity_poly.type
_entity_poly.pdbx_seq_one_letter_code
_entity_poly.pdbx_strand_id
1 'polypeptide(L)'
;MIKYLRNKVVSVDRHTQNKLRVHGLLDDDLYGIELEVEFTLDTLDILKISGKWHRWTTPECPRALDHLNSVIGFRMGPDFQNNVKKTLGRSGCRHVANLLVEMGDAAQNASLVIQYECARQLSPDLTLESFYAEQSKEVKLSQEAKIKIEPKTQSASQITIVENVAQNDQQHQQSTKYFSMDVHVHTSPASPCSTIKTLQLLNDARHVGVNGVVLTDHNYVWSAENINDLRKKYDFSILRGVEITTSHGDILVYGYYEEIRGIIPLKELRKKVKNAGGFMAVAHPFRGFMIIGGNQLNISAKKAAKKEIFQYVDAIEVFNGKCTDDENKVAQEVADILGLKSIAGSDAHEFGSVGCHTTHFFEPVTNEFELLSQLHEGMFSV
;
A
#
# COMPACT_ATOMS: atom_id res chain seq x y z
N MET A 1 -15.09 2.65 -27.89
CA MET A 1 -14.78 1.46 -27.07
C MET A 1 -13.42 1.69 -26.47
N ILE A 2 -13.37 2.15 -25.21
CA ILE A 2 -12.10 2.31 -24.49
C ILE A 2 -11.68 0.90 -24.09
N LYS A 3 -10.54 0.43 -24.61
CA LYS A 3 -9.88 -0.78 -24.13
C LYS A 3 -8.75 -0.30 -23.23
N TYR A 4 -8.81 -0.67 -21.96
CA TYR A 4 -7.72 -0.50 -21.01
C TYR A 4 -7.35 -1.90 -20.52
N LEU A 5 -6.15 -2.35 -20.85
CA LEU A 5 -5.59 -3.64 -20.45
C LEU A 5 -4.16 -3.41 -19.98
N ARG A 6 -3.81 -3.93 -18.81
CA ARG A 6 -2.44 -3.97 -18.30
C ARG A 6 -2.17 -5.32 -17.68
N ASN A 7 -1.28 -6.08 -18.30
CA ASN A 7 -0.83 -7.39 -17.85
C ASN A 7 0.60 -7.28 -17.37
N LYS A 8 0.88 -7.81 -16.17
CA LYS A 8 2.23 -8.05 -15.69
C LYS A 8 2.35 -9.53 -15.38
N VAL A 9 3.30 -10.20 -16.02
CA VAL A 9 3.57 -11.63 -15.84
C VAL A 9 5.03 -11.76 -15.43
N VAL A 10 5.27 -12.51 -14.35
CA VAL A 10 6.62 -12.88 -13.92
C VAL A 10 6.65 -14.38 -13.75
N SER A 11 7.55 -15.05 -14.45
CA SER A 11 7.81 -16.48 -14.29
C SER A 11 9.23 -16.70 -13.79
N VAL A 12 9.41 -17.70 -12.94
CA VAL A 12 10.70 -18.08 -12.38
C VAL A 12 10.97 -19.53 -12.71
N ASP A 13 12.07 -19.77 -13.40
CA ASP A 13 12.55 -21.09 -13.78
C ASP A 13 13.88 -21.37 -13.09
N ARG A 14 14.04 -22.58 -12.55
CA ARG A 14 15.33 -23.04 -12.07
C ARG A 14 16.20 -23.44 -13.27
N HIS A 15 17.00 -22.49 -13.76
CA HIS A 15 17.83 -22.70 -14.94
C HIS A 15 18.94 -23.74 -14.69
N THR A 16 19.61 -23.69 -13.55
CA THR A 16 20.60 -24.69 -13.13
C THR A 16 20.48 -24.95 -11.62
N GLN A 17 21.28 -25.85 -11.06
CA GLN A 17 21.24 -26.13 -9.63
C GLN A 17 21.41 -24.87 -8.76
N ASN A 18 22.19 -23.87 -9.22
CA ASN A 18 22.55 -22.69 -8.44
C ASN A 18 22.06 -21.36 -9.05
N LYS A 19 21.18 -21.42 -10.06
CA LYS A 19 20.75 -20.22 -10.80
C LYS A 19 19.25 -20.22 -11.05
N LEU A 20 18.65 -19.05 -10.88
CA LEU A 20 17.27 -18.77 -11.27
C LEU A 20 17.27 -17.92 -12.53
N ARG A 21 16.45 -18.30 -13.51
CA ARG A 21 16.07 -17.42 -14.61
C ARG A 21 14.70 -16.88 -14.30
N VAL A 22 14.56 -15.56 -14.34
CA VAL A 22 13.29 -14.87 -14.16
C VAL A 22 12.95 -14.18 -15.46
N HIS A 23 11.76 -14.43 -15.95
CA HIS A 23 11.21 -13.76 -17.12
C HIS A 23 10.08 -12.83 -16.66
N GLY A 24 10.11 -11.59 -17.13
CA GLY A 24 9.13 -10.57 -16.79
C GLY A 24 8.56 -9.97 -18.06
N LEU A 25 7.23 -9.88 -18.14
CA LEU A 25 6.51 -9.21 -19.21
C LEU A 25 5.57 -8.18 -18.60
N LEU A 26 5.67 -6.94 -19.06
CA LEU A 26 4.71 -5.88 -18.80
C LEU A 26 4.12 -5.47 -20.14
N ASP A 27 2.85 -5.80 -20.37
CA ASP A 27 2.14 -5.58 -21.62
C ASP A 27 0.84 -4.83 -21.37
N ASP A 28 0.74 -3.62 -21.90
CA ASP A 28 -0.46 -2.78 -21.85
C ASP A 28 -0.72 -2.07 -23.18
N ASP A 29 -1.80 -1.28 -23.25
CA ASP A 29 -2.19 -0.61 -24.49
C ASP A 29 -1.17 0.42 -24.99
N LEU A 30 -0.27 0.91 -24.14
CA LEU A 30 0.71 1.95 -24.46
C LEU A 30 2.12 1.39 -24.65
N TYR A 31 2.49 0.38 -23.88
CA TYR A 31 3.82 -0.19 -23.88
C TYR A 31 3.80 -1.71 -23.64
N GLY A 32 4.76 -2.37 -24.28
CA GLY A 32 5.05 -3.78 -24.07
C GLY A 32 6.54 -3.91 -23.86
N ILE A 33 6.96 -4.36 -22.68
CA ILE A 33 8.36 -4.60 -22.36
C ILE A 33 8.54 -5.97 -21.72
N GLU A 34 9.59 -6.64 -22.14
CA GLU A 34 10.01 -7.95 -21.68
C GLU A 34 11.43 -7.85 -21.12
N LEU A 35 11.68 -8.49 -19.99
CA LEU A 35 12.98 -8.63 -19.36
C LEU A 35 13.27 -10.10 -19.06
N GLU A 36 14.52 -10.49 -19.22
CA GLU A 36 15.04 -11.78 -18.76
C GLU A 36 16.22 -11.50 -17.83
N VAL A 37 16.19 -12.06 -16.62
CA VAL A 37 17.19 -11.83 -15.58
C VAL A 37 17.66 -13.17 -15.03
N GLU A 38 18.97 -13.32 -14.85
CA GLU A 38 19.56 -14.48 -14.20
C GLU A 38 20.06 -14.07 -12.81
N PHE A 39 19.60 -14.78 -11.77
CA PHE A 39 20.02 -14.59 -10.39
C PHE A 39 20.82 -15.79 -9.90
N THR A 40 21.75 -15.58 -8.97
CA THR A 40 22.25 -16.66 -8.12
C THR A 40 21.14 -17.17 -7.19
N LEU A 41 21.08 -18.47 -6.94
CA LEU A 41 20.03 -19.04 -6.09
C LEU A 41 20.22 -18.73 -4.60
N ASP A 42 21.46 -18.71 -4.14
CA ASP A 42 21.87 -18.56 -2.74
C ASP A 42 21.81 -17.12 -2.26
N THR A 43 22.42 -16.20 -3.02
CA THR A 43 22.57 -14.80 -2.64
C THR A 43 21.64 -13.86 -3.40
N LEU A 44 21.00 -14.33 -4.48
CA LEU A 44 20.14 -13.53 -5.34
C LEU A 44 20.84 -12.28 -5.89
N ASP A 45 22.09 -12.47 -6.34
CA ASP A 45 22.84 -11.49 -7.11
C ASP A 45 22.42 -11.55 -8.59
N ILE A 46 22.19 -10.39 -9.23
CA ILE A 46 21.94 -10.30 -10.66
C ILE A 46 23.22 -10.67 -11.42
N LEU A 47 23.20 -11.78 -12.14
CA LEU A 47 24.31 -12.25 -12.99
C LEU A 47 24.21 -11.69 -14.41
N LYS A 48 22.99 -11.63 -14.93
CA LYS A 48 22.72 -11.22 -16.31
C LYS A 48 21.34 -10.59 -16.38
N ILE A 49 21.20 -9.63 -17.27
CA ILE A 49 19.91 -9.03 -17.60
C ILE A 49 19.88 -8.68 -19.09
N SER A 50 18.78 -9.00 -19.75
CA SER A 50 18.46 -8.53 -21.10
C SER A 50 17.01 -8.10 -21.17
N GLY A 51 16.68 -7.29 -22.16
CA GLY A 51 15.33 -6.81 -22.32
C GLY A 51 14.99 -6.51 -23.77
N LYS A 52 13.70 -6.45 -24.04
CA LYS A 52 13.13 -6.15 -25.35
C LYS A 52 11.89 -5.30 -25.18
N TRP A 53 11.80 -4.23 -25.96
CA TRP A 53 10.55 -3.51 -26.13
C TRP A 53 9.77 -4.11 -27.31
N HIS A 54 8.49 -4.39 -27.08
CA HIS A 54 7.51 -4.79 -28.09
C HIS A 54 6.69 -3.59 -28.57
N ARG A 55 6.33 -2.68 -27.64
CA ARG A 55 5.63 -1.42 -27.93
C ARG A 55 6.12 -0.33 -27.00
N TRP A 56 6.17 0.91 -27.47
CA TRP A 56 6.62 2.06 -26.69
C TRP A 56 5.99 3.36 -27.20
N THR A 57 5.97 4.37 -26.34
CA THR A 57 5.31 5.65 -26.62
C THR A 57 6.25 6.72 -27.16
N THR A 58 7.56 6.60 -26.92
CA THR A 58 8.54 7.59 -27.39
C THR A 58 9.79 6.93 -27.99
N PRO A 59 10.44 7.55 -29.00
CA PRO A 59 11.65 7.00 -29.63
C PRO A 59 12.83 6.77 -28.67
N GLU A 60 12.81 7.38 -27.49
CA GLU A 60 13.82 7.23 -26.45
C GLU A 60 13.63 5.99 -25.59
N CYS A 61 12.42 5.42 -25.53
CA CYS A 61 12.15 4.25 -24.66
C CYS A 61 13.11 3.07 -24.88
N PRO A 62 13.47 2.69 -26.12
CA PRO A 62 14.44 1.62 -26.35
C PRO A 62 15.82 1.86 -25.72
N ARG A 63 16.24 3.11 -25.54
CA ARG A 63 17.54 3.45 -24.91
C ARG A 63 17.63 3.02 -23.46
N ALA A 64 16.49 2.79 -22.79
CA ALA A 64 16.48 2.25 -21.44
C ALA A 64 17.18 0.88 -21.34
N LEU A 65 17.23 0.12 -22.43
CA LEU A 65 17.91 -1.17 -22.48
C LEU A 65 19.44 -1.04 -22.38
N ASP A 66 20.01 0.09 -22.81
CA ASP A 66 21.45 0.36 -22.74
C ASP A 66 21.95 0.45 -21.29
N HIS A 67 21.04 0.78 -20.37
CA HIS A 67 21.35 0.92 -18.95
C HIS A 67 21.22 -0.38 -18.15
N LEU A 68 20.70 -1.48 -18.73
CA LEU A 68 20.44 -2.72 -17.98
C LEU A 68 21.70 -3.30 -17.32
N ASN A 69 22.85 -3.22 -17.98
CA ASN A 69 24.09 -3.76 -17.42
C ASN A 69 24.54 -3.06 -16.13
N SER A 70 24.00 -1.88 -15.80
CA SER A 70 24.35 -1.13 -14.58
C SER A 70 23.85 -1.77 -13.29
N VAL A 71 22.93 -2.74 -13.36
CA VAL A 71 22.41 -3.46 -12.18
C VAL A 71 23.02 -4.85 -12.00
N ILE A 72 23.92 -5.28 -12.90
CA ILE A 72 24.64 -6.54 -12.72
C ILE A 72 25.46 -6.46 -11.44
N GLY A 73 25.35 -7.50 -10.60
CA GLY A 73 25.93 -7.57 -9.26
C GLY A 73 25.05 -6.97 -8.15
N PHE A 74 23.88 -6.43 -8.46
CA PHE A 74 22.94 -6.02 -7.41
C PHE A 74 22.39 -7.25 -6.71
N ARG A 75 22.32 -7.18 -5.38
CA ARG A 75 21.85 -8.24 -4.51
C ARG A 75 20.46 -7.95 -3.96
N MET A 76 19.57 -8.94 -3.93
CA MET A 76 18.31 -8.82 -3.21
C MET A 76 18.52 -8.56 -1.72
N GLY A 77 17.79 -7.57 -1.20
CA GLY A 77 17.88 -7.14 0.19
C GLY A 77 17.16 -5.81 0.42
N PRO A 78 17.22 -5.23 1.64
CA PRO A 78 16.46 -4.03 2.01
C PRO A 78 16.67 -2.82 1.08
N ASP A 79 17.87 -2.68 0.51
CA ASP A 79 18.23 -1.55 -0.36
C ASP A 79 18.03 -1.83 -1.86
N PHE A 80 17.70 -3.07 -2.25
CA PHE A 80 17.63 -3.48 -3.65
C PHE A 80 16.69 -2.59 -4.46
N GLN A 81 15.45 -2.41 -3.98
CA GLN A 81 14.45 -1.58 -4.65
C GLN A 81 14.93 -0.13 -4.83
N ASN A 82 15.53 0.45 -3.79
CA ASN A 82 16.04 1.81 -3.84
C ASN A 82 17.21 1.94 -4.82
N ASN A 83 18.11 0.96 -4.85
CA ASN A 83 19.25 0.93 -5.76
C ASN A 83 18.78 0.78 -7.21
N VAL A 84 17.87 -0.14 -7.51
CA VAL A 84 17.29 -0.33 -8.85
C VAL A 84 16.57 0.94 -9.33
N LYS A 85 15.73 1.55 -8.49
CA LYS A 85 15.02 2.80 -8.82
C LYS A 85 15.98 3.98 -9.05
N LYS A 86 17.05 4.10 -8.25
CA LYS A 86 18.07 5.15 -8.43
C LYS A 86 18.87 4.95 -9.71
N THR A 87 19.28 3.72 -10.00
CA THR A 87 20.12 3.41 -11.14
C THR A 87 19.30 3.36 -12.43
N LEU A 88 18.40 2.39 -12.59
CA LEU A 88 17.60 2.23 -13.81
C LEU A 88 16.45 3.22 -13.92
N GLY A 89 15.83 3.59 -12.80
CA GLY A 89 14.66 4.47 -12.83
C GLY A 89 15.00 5.92 -13.23
N ARG A 90 16.17 6.43 -12.83
CA ARG A 90 16.62 7.80 -13.16
C ARG A 90 17.40 7.88 -14.47
N SER A 91 18.27 6.90 -14.75
CA SER A 91 19.14 6.94 -15.94
C SER A 91 18.57 6.17 -17.15
N GLY A 92 17.66 5.22 -16.92
CA GLY A 92 16.99 4.43 -17.97
C GLY A 92 15.49 4.71 -18.04
N CYS A 93 14.68 3.78 -17.52
CA CYS A 93 13.21 3.87 -17.53
C CYS A 93 12.61 3.35 -16.23
N ARG A 94 11.61 4.06 -15.71
CA ARG A 94 10.85 3.66 -14.51
C ARG A 94 10.08 2.36 -14.70
N HIS A 95 9.54 2.09 -15.89
CA HIS A 95 8.81 0.84 -16.18
C HIS A 95 9.75 -0.38 -16.12
N VAL A 96 10.96 -0.25 -16.68
CA VAL A 96 12.02 -1.28 -16.58
C VAL A 96 12.39 -1.51 -15.12
N ALA A 97 12.62 -0.44 -14.36
CA ALA A 97 13.03 -0.52 -12.96
C ALA A 97 11.95 -1.20 -12.10
N ASN A 98 10.67 -0.85 -12.30
CA ASN A 98 9.57 -1.47 -11.58
C ASN A 98 9.42 -2.95 -11.93
N LEU A 99 9.50 -3.32 -13.21
CA LEU A 99 9.45 -4.73 -13.62
C LEU A 99 10.60 -5.54 -13.01
N LEU A 100 11.82 -4.98 -12.97
CA LEU A 100 12.97 -5.66 -12.36
C LEU A 100 12.80 -5.86 -10.84
N VAL A 101 12.20 -4.92 -10.12
CA VAL A 101 11.92 -5.06 -8.68
C VAL A 101 11.01 -6.26 -8.44
N GLU A 102 9.92 -6.34 -9.20
CA GLU A 102 8.94 -7.44 -9.10
C GLU A 102 9.58 -8.80 -9.44
N MET A 103 10.47 -8.82 -10.45
CA MET A 103 11.25 -10.01 -10.79
C MET A 103 12.19 -10.44 -9.65
N GLY A 104 12.77 -9.47 -8.94
CA GLY A 104 13.59 -9.72 -7.76
C GLY A 104 12.78 -10.34 -6.61
N ASP A 105 11.61 -9.78 -6.31
CA ASP A 105 10.72 -10.30 -5.27
C ASP A 105 10.25 -11.74 -5.60
N ALA A 106 9.91 -12.00 -6.87
CA ALA A 106 9.59 -13.33 -7.34
C ALA A 106 10.78 -14.31 -7.21
N ALA A 107 12.01 -13.87 -7.53
CA ALA A 107 13.22 -14.67 -7.36
C ALA A 107 13.46 -15.03 -5.89
N GLN A 108 13.24 -14.08 -4.98
CA GLN A 108 13.38 -14.30 -3.54
C GLN A 108 12.38 -15.36 -3.04
N ASN A 109 11.12 -15.24 -3.42
CA ASN A 109 10.09 -16.21 -3.07
C ASN A 109 10.42 -17.61 -3.63
N ALA A 110 10.87 -17.70 -4.88
CA ALA A 110 11.26 -18.96 -5.49
C ALA A 110 12.48 -19.60 -4.79
N SER A 111 13.49 -18.80 -4.43
CA SER A 111 14.66 -19.30 -3.68
C SER A 111 14.26 -19.89 -2.33
N LEU A 112 13.37 -19.22 -1.59
CA LEU A 112 12.86 -19.70 -0.31
C LEU A 112 12.14 -21.05 -0.45
N VAL A 113 11.29 -21.21 -1.48
CA VAL A 113 10.61 -22.49 -1.76
C VAL A 113 11.61 -23.59 -2.10
N ILE A 114 12.62 -23.30 -2.93
CA ILE A 114 13.64 -24.29 -3.29
C ILE A 114 14.48 -24.69 -2.06
N GLN A 115 14.87 -23.73 -1.23
CA GLN A 115 15.60 -24.02 0.01
C GLN A 115 14.78 -24.88 0.97
N TYR A 116 13.47 -24.59 1.08
CA TYR A 116 12.55 -25.40 1.86
C TYR A 116 12.46 -26.83 1.32
N GLU A 117 12.28 -27.02 0.01
CA GLU A 117 12.25 -28.36 -0.60
C GLU A 117 13.53 -29.16 -0.34
N CYS A 118 14.69 -28.51 -0.44
CA CYS A 118 15.97 -29.11 -0.07
C CYS A 118 16.02 -29.49 1.41
N ALA A 119 15.57 -28.61 2.31
CA ALA A 119 15.55 -28.86 3.75
C ALA A 119 14.59 -30.02 4.11
N ARG A 120 13.45 -30.13 3.42
CA ARG A 120 12.51 -31.25 3.61
C ARG A 120 13.09 -32.61 3.22
N GLN A 121 13.99 -32.67 2.25
CA GLN A 121 14.67 -33.92 1.90
C GLN A 121 15.50 -34.46 3.07
N LEU A 122 16.04 -33.56 3.90
CA LEU A 122 16.80 -33.90 5.11
C LEU A 122 15.90 -34.09 6.33
N SER A 123 14.74 -33.44 6.36
CA SER A 123 13.77 -33.49 7.46
C SER A 123 12.34 -33.53 6.90
N PRO A 124 11.79 -34.73 6.63
CA PRO A 124 10.50 -34.88 5.94
C PRO A 124 9.30 -34.23 6.64
N ASP A 125 9.35 -34.16 7.98
CA ASP A 125 8.34 -33.54 8.84
C ASP A 125 8.48 -32.01 8.94
N LEU A 126 9.50 -31.41 8.31
CA LEU A 126 9.71 -29.98 8.31
C LEU A 126 8.55 -29.28 7.58
N THR A 127 7.79 -28.52 8.34
CA THR A 127 6.72 -27.68 7.81
C THR A 127 7.31 -26.41 7.19
N LEU A 128 6.63 -25.86 6.18
CA LEU A 128 7.03 -24.60 5.57
C LEU A 128 7.04 -23.46 6.60
N GLU A 129 6.09 -23.49 7.53
CA GLU A 129 5.94 -22.53 8.63
C GLU A 129 7.16 -22.53 9.57
N SER A 130 7.61 -23.72 10.01
CA SER A 130 8.79 -23.84 10.87
C SER A 130 10.06 -23.39 10.15
N PHE A 131 10.21 -23.71 8.86
CA PHE A 131 11.35 -23.27 8.05
C PHE A 131 11.40 -21.75 7.91
N TYR A 132 10.28 -21.10 7.60
CA TYR A 132 10.21 -19.63 7.53
C TYR A 132 10.44 -18.94 8.88
N ALA A 133 9.95 -19.52 9.98
CA ALA A 133 10.16 -18.98 11.32
C ALA A 133 11.65 -19.04 11.73
N GLU A 134 12.39 -20.05 11.29
CA GLU A 134 13.84 -20.17 11.50
C GLU A 134 14.64 -19.17 10.66
N GLN A 135 14.32 -19.03 9.37
CA GLN A 135 14.92 -18.01 8.49
C GLN A 135 14.69 -16.58 9.02
N SER A 136 13.48 -16.30 9.51
CA SER A 136 13.13 -15.02 10.13
C SER A 136 13.89 -14.76 11.44
N LYS A 137 14.28 -15.81 12.17
CA LYS A 137 15.12 -15.72 13.37
C LYS A 137 16.58 -15.47 13.01
N GLU A 138 17.13 -16.10 11.97
CA GLU A 138 18.51 -15.83 11.49
C GLU A 138 18.66 -14.39 10.97
N VAL A 139 17.65 -13.87 10.27
CA VAL A 139 17.61 -12.46 9.85
C VAL A 139 17.53 -11.52 11.07
N LYS A 140 16.78 -11.88 12.11
CA LYS A 140 16.73 -11.11 13.37
C LYS A 140 18.04 -11.18 14.16
N LEU A 141 18.67 -12.34 14.28
CA LEU A 141 19.94 -12.54 14.99
C LEU A 141 21.10 -11.77 14.33
N SER A 142 21.11 -11.70 13.00
CA SER A 142 22.09 -10.92 12.23
C SER A 142 21.83 -9.41 12.29
N GLN A 143 20.59 -8.98 12.52
CA GLN A 143 20.22 -7.58 12.79
C GLN A 143 20.48 -7.16 14.26
N GLU A 144 20.21 -8.04 15.22
CA GLU A 144 20.42 -7.84 16.66
C GLU A 144 21.92 -7.77 17.02
N ALA A 145 22.79 -8.45 16.28
CA ALA A 145 24.25 -8.34 16.44
C ALA A 145 24.80 -6.92 16.18
N LYS A 146 24.02 -6.02 15.54
CA LYS A 146 24.42 -4.64 15.24
C LYS A 146 23.88 -3.59 16.20
N ILE A 147 23.03 -3.94 17.16
CA ILE A 147 22.36 -2.95 18.02
C ILE A 147 22.49 -3.35 19.50
N LYS A 148 23.60 -2.96 20.12
CA LYS A 148 23.77 -2.98 21.59
C LYS A 148 24.00 -1.56 22.11
N ILE A 149 22.94 -0.85 22.50
CA ILE A 149 22.92 0.03 23.69
C ILE A 149 21.47 0.06 24.22
N GLU A 150 21.31 -0.34 25.48
CA GLU A 150 20.08 -0.48 26.28
C GLU A 150 20.34 0.28 27.62
N PRO A 151 19.40 0.43 28.57
CA PRO A 151 18.08 1.10 28.57
C PRO A 151 17.93 1.99 29.83
N LYS A 152 16.72 2.46 30.19
CA LYS A 152 16.19 2.58 31.59
C LYS A 152 14.73 3.08 31.59
N THR A 153 13.74 2.19 31.82
CA THR A 153 12.99 1.85 33.07
C THR A 153 11.88 2.83 33.48
N GLN A 154 10.59 2.41 33.41
CA GLN A 154 9.65 2.01 34.52
C GLN A 154 8.61 3.13 34.76
N SER A 155 7.33 2.97 35.13
CA SER A 155 6.40 1.88 35.53
C SER A 155 4.95 2.42 35.40
N ALA A 156 3.99 1.71 34.81
CA ALA A 156 2.89 0.93 35.42
C ALA A 156 1.90 1.62 36.40
N SER A 157 0.60 1.62 36.04
CA SER A 157 -0.62 1.33 36.88
C SER A 157 -1.89 1.69 36.06
N GLN A 158 -2.68 0.73 35.56
CA GLN A 158 -3.82 -0.02 36.15
C GLN A 158 -5.11 0.80 36.36
N ILE A 159 -6.09 0.72 35.45
CA ILE A 159 -7.33 -0.13 35.41
C ILE A 159 -8.52 0.55 36.12
N THR A 160 -9.69 0.68 35.44
CA THR A 160 -10.99 0.07 35.83
C THR A 160 -12.04 0.27 34.72
N ILE A 161 -12.83 -0.78 34.50
CA ILE A 161 -13.83 -1.07 33.47
C ILE A 161 -15.24 -0.91 34.07
N VAL A 162 -16.22 -0.42 33.31
CA VAL A 162 -17.67 -0.80 33.36
C VAL A 162 -18.27 -0.41 31.98
N GLU A 163 -18.56 -1.35 31.05
CA GLU A 163 -19.86 -2.01 30.75
C GLU A 163 -21.02 -1.03 30.44
N ASN A 164 -21.94 -1.20 29.48
CA ASN A 164 -22.15 -2.06 28.30
C ASN A 164 -23.49 -1.61 27.65
N VAL A 165 -23.84 -2.22 26.49
CA VAL A 165 -25.18 -2.38 25.87
C VAL A 165 -25.68 -1.20 25.00
N ALA A 166 -25.58 -1.23 23.66
CA ALA A 166 -26.19 -2.11 22.64
C ALA A 166 -27.69 -1.84 22.36
N GLN A 167 -28.04 -1.54 21.10
CA GLN A 167 -28.84 -2.40 20.21
C GLN A 167 -29.65 -1.63 19.15
N ASN A 168 -29.59 -2.21 17.93
CA ASN A 168 -30.68 -2.43 16.97
C ASN A 168 -31.27 -1.23 16.20
N ASP A 169 -31.83 -1.39 15.00
CA ASP A 169 -31.64 -2.29 13.85
C ASP A 169 -32.63 -1.75 12.80
N GLN A 170 -32.30 -1.89 11.51
CA GLN A 170 -33.21 -1.95 10.35
C GLN A 170 -33.90 -0.70 9.73
N GLN A 171 -33.69 -0.62 8.40
CA GLN A 171 -34.61 -0.22 7.32
C GLN A 171 -34.85 1.28 7.03
N HIS A 172 -34.34 1.74 5.86
CA HIS A 172 -35.12 2.40 4.78
C HIS A 172 -34.24 2.69 3.55
N GLN A 173 -34.49 2.02 2.41
CA GLN A 173 -33.94 2.42 1.10
C GLN A 173 -34.84 3.47 0.45
N GLN A 174 -34.56 4.75 0.74
CA GLN A 174 -34.83 5.86 -0.18
C GLN A 174 -33.56 6.04 -1.02
N SER A 175 -33.68 6.24 -2.34
CA SER A 175 -32.51 6.59 -3.17
C SER A 175 -32.07 8.01 -2.86
N THR A 176 -31.36 8.18 -1.75
CA THR A 176 -30.63 9.39 -1.41
C THR A 176 -29.46 9.51 -2.39
N LYS A 177 -29.41 10.63 -3.12
CA LYS A 177 -28.26 10.93 -3.98
C LYS A 177 -27.07 11.24 -3.07
N TYR A 178 -26.22 10.25 -2.84
CA TYR A 178 -25.02 10.42 -2.03
C TYR A 178 -23.98 11.31 -2.72
N PHE A 179 -23.14 11.95 -1.91
CA PHE A 179 -21.95 12.67 -2.36
C PHE A 179 -20.74 11.72 -2.31
N SER A 180 -20.32 11.19 -3.46
CA SER A 180 -19.22 10.23 -3.53
C SER A 180 -17.87 10.94 -3.48
N MET A 181 -16.98 10.47 -2.60
CA MET A 181 -15.61 10.95 -2.54
C MET A 181 -14.61 9.82 -2.49
N ASP A 182 -13.50 10.00 -3.20
CA ASP A 182 -12.32 9.17 -3.00
C ASP A 182 -11.46 9.78 -1.90
N VAL A 183 -11.46 9.15 -0.72
CA VAL A 183 -10.83 9.69 0.48
C VAL A 183 -9.37 9.26 0.64
N HIS A 184 -8.82 8.52 -0.32
CA HIS A 184 -7.44 8.03 -0.29
C HIS A 184 -6.80 8.08 -1.68
N VAL A 185 -6.09 9.17 -1.98
CA VAL A 185 -5.39 9.36 -3.27
C VAL A 185 -4.03 10.01 -3.09
N HIS A 186 -3.10 9.67 -3.99
CA HIS A 186 -1.73 10.16 -4.00
C HIS A 186 -1.38 10.88 -5.29
N THR A 187 -0.57 11.93 -5.19
CA THR A 187 -0.15 12.79 -6.29
C THR A 187 1.37 12.97 -6.34
N SER A 188 1.88 13.28 -7.53
CA SER A 188 3.26 13.67 -7.77
C SER A 188 3.35 15.19 -7.95
N PRO A 189 4.31 15.88 -7.32
CA PRO A 189 5.48 15.36 -6.60
C PRO A 189 5.29 15.19 -5.08
N ALA A 190 4.09 15.43 -4.54
CA ALA A 190 3.83 15.44 -3.11
C ALA A 190 4.12 14.09 -2.43
N SER A 191 3.68 12.99 -3.04
CA SER A 191 4.00 11.63 -2.61
C SER A 191 5.00 10.97 -3.58
N PRO A 192 6.20 10.53 -3.12
CA PRO A 192 7.21 9.92 -3.98
C PRO A 192 6.80 8.61 -4.67
N CYS A 193 5.76 7.95 -4.14
CA CYS A 193 5.20 6.71 -4.69
C CYS A 193 4.24 6.95 -5.86
N SER A 194 3.70 8.17 -6.02
CA SER A 194 2.71 8.47 -7.06
C SER A 194 3.34 9.03 -8.32
N THR A 195 2.69 8.73 -9.45
CA THR A 195 3.01 9.29 -10.76
C THR A 195 1.92 10.25 -11.27
N ILE A 196 0.78 10.34 -10.58
CA ILE A 196 -0.37 11.13 -11.03
C ILE A 196 -0.14 12.61 -10.71
N LYS A 197 -0.19 13.49 -11.70
CA LYS A 197 -0.21 14.94 -11.44
C LYS A 197 -1.58 15.35 -10.93
N THR A 198 -1.66 16.34 -10.04
CA THR A 198 -2.94 16.83 -9.47
C THR A 198 -3.99 17.12 -10.55
N LEU A 199 -3.65 17.82 -11.64
CA LEU A 199 -4.59 18.08 -12.74
C LEU A 199 -5.14 16.80 -13.38
N GLN A 200 -4.28 15.80 -13.56
CA GLN A 200 -4.65 14.54 -14.18
C GLN A 200 -5.59 13.75 -13.28
N LEU A 201 -5.28 13.68 -11.97
CA LEU A 201 -6.15 13.08 -10.95
C LEU A 201 -7.57 13.68 -11.00
N LEU A 202 -7.67 15.01 -11.08
CA LEU A 202 -8.96 15.71 -11.07
C LEU A 202 -9.76 15.52 -12.36
N ASN A 203 -9.08 15.39 -13.50
CA ASN A 203 -9.75 15.09 -14.76
C ASN A 203 -10.33 13.67 -14.74
N ASP A 204 -9.55 12.71 -14.22
CA ASP A 204 -10.00 11.32 -14.08
C ASP A 204 -11.17 11.22 -13.10
N ALA A 205 -11.07 11.84 -11.92
CA ALA A 205 -12.12 11.85 -10.91
C ALA A 205 -13.45 12.37 -11.46
N ARG A 206 -13.42 13.45 -12.27
CA ARG A 206 -14.62 13.94 -12.95
C ARG A 206 -15.13 12.97 -14.02
N HIS A 207 -14.22 12.36 -14.77
CA HIS A 207 -14.59 11.42 -15.82
C HIS A 207 -15.32 10.20 -15.27
N VAL A 208 -14.90 9.68 -14.12
CA VAL A 208 -15.55 8.55 -13.43
C VAL A 208 -16.76 8.96 -12.58
N GLY A 209 -17.05 10.26 -12.48
CA GLY A 209 -18.25 10.77 -11.82
C GLY A 209 -18.17 10.91 -10.30
N VAL A 210 -16.96 10.90 -9.73
CA VAL A 210 -16.74 11.16 -8.29
C VAL A 210 -16.96 12.64 -7.99
N ASN A 211 -17.60 12.96 -6.86
CA ASN A 211 -17.92 14.34 -6.50
C ASN A 211 -16.77 15.10 -5.82
N GLY A 212 -15.84 14.38 -5.20
CA GLY A 212 -14.64 14.99 -4.61
C GLY A 212 -13.51 14.02 -4.31
N VAL A 213 -12.34 14.56 -3.99
CA VAL A 213 -11.18 13.77 -3.59
C VAL A 213 -10.53 14.37 -2.34
N VAL A 214 -9.92 13.52 -1.51
CA VAL A 214 -9.07 13.95 -0.39
C VAL A 214 -7.62 13.57 -0.70
N LEU A 215 -6.76 14.56 -0.92
CA LEU A 215 -5.33 14.32 -1.15
C LEU A 215 -4.68 13.83 0.14
N THR A 216 -4.12 12.62 0.14
CA THR A 216 -3.56 11.94 1.31
C THR A 216 -2.11 11.50 1.08
N ASP A 217 -1.33 12.32 0.38
CA ASP A 217 0.07 12.07 0.07
C ASP A 217 0.91 11.67 1.30
N HIS A 218 1.82 10.70 1.16
CA HIS A 218 2.58 10.15 2.28
C HIS A 218 3.42 11.20 3.02
N ASN A 219 3.09 11.43 4.30
CA ASN A 219 3.75 12.39 5.18
C ASN A 219 3.88 13.81 4.59
N TYR A 220 3.07 14.15 3.59
CA TYR A 220 3.06 15.46 2.96
C TYR A 220 1.79 16.20 3.37
N VAL A 221 1.98 17.33 4.06
CA VAL A 221 0.87 18.15 4.51
C VAL A 221 0.61 19.27 3.50
N TRP A 222 -0.51 19.17 2.79
CA TRP A 222 -0.97 20.25 1.92
C TRP A 222 -1.35 21.49 2.73
N SER A 223 -0.91 22.67 2.29
CA SER A 223 -1.34 23.94 2.89
C SER A 223 -2.80 24.22 2.54
N ALA A 224 -3.51 24.92 3.44
CA ALA A 224 -4.91 25.30 3.21
C ALA A 224 -5.04 26.22 1.98
N GLU A 225 -4.04 27.09 1.78
CA GLU A 225 -3.96 28.00 0.63
C GLU A 225 -3.87 27.22 -0.69
N ASN A 226 -2.95 26.25 -0.79
CA ASN A 226 -2.79 25.44 -2.00
C ASN A 226 -4.08 24.68 -2.35
N ILE A 227 -4.75 24.10 -1.35
CA ILE A 227 -6.00 23.38 -1.55
C ILE A 227 -7.12 24.34 -1.99
N ASN A 228 -7.22 25.52 -1.38
CA ASN A 228 -8.19 26.54 -1.77
C ASN A 228 -7.97 27.03 -3.21
N ASP A 229 -6.71 27.19 -3.61
CA ASP A 229 -6.36 27.57 -4.99
C ASP A 229 -6.71 26.48 -5.99
N LEU A 230 -6.46 25.21 -5.64
CA LEU A 230 -6.89 24.08 -6.45
C LEU A 230 -8.42 24.03 -6.58
N ARG A 231 -9.16 24.17 -5.47
CA ARG A 231 -10.63 24.21 -5.48
C ARG A 231 -11.16 25.32 -6.39
N LYS A 232 -10.64 26.55 -6.26
CA LYS A 232 -11.06 27.68 -7.10
C LYS A 232 -10.71 27.48 -8.57
N LYS A 233 -9.50 27.01 -8.84
CA LYS A 233 -9.00 26.83 -10.21
C LYS A 233 -9.81 25.79 -10.98
N TYR A 234 -10.26 24.76 -10.27
CA TYR A 234 -10.86 23.58 -10.89
C TYR A 234 -12.36 23.46 -10.66
N ASP A 235 -12.96 24.21 -9.73
CA ASP A 235 -14.38 24.08 -9.38
C ASP A 235 -14.75 22.60 -9.11
N PHE A 236 -14.04 22.01 -8.15
CA PHE A 236 -14.16 20.60 -7.76
C PHE A 236 -13.91 20.48 -6.26
N SER A 237 -14.56 19.50 -5.60
CA SER A 237 -14.33 19.28 -4.17
C SER A 237 -12.99 18.59 -3.95
N ILE A 238 -12.01 19.38 -3.51
CA ILE A 238 -10.64 18.94 -3.26
C ILE A 238 -10.32 19.29 -1.82
N LEU A 239 -10.06 18.26 -1.03
CA LEU A 239 -9.75 18.39 0.39
C LEU A 239 -8.35 17.84 0.66
N ARG A 240 -7.81 18.16 1.84
CA ARG A 240 -6.55 17.59 2.33
C ARG A 240 -6.75 16.65 3.51
N GLY A 241 -6.04 15.54 3.44
CA GLY A 241 -5.66 14.67 4.55
C GLY A 241 -4.15 14.40 4.45
N VAL A 242 -3.71 13.32 5.10
CA VAL A 242 -2.35 12.82 4.99
C VAL A 242 -2.35 11.32 5.31
N GLU A 243 -1.64 10.51 4.54
CA GLU A 243 -1.32 9.13 4.94
C GLU A 243 0.00 9.14 5.72
N ILE A 244 -0.07 8.79 7.00
CA ILE A 244 1.08 8.77 7.90
C ILE A 244 1.51 7.32 8.11
N THR A 245 2.75 7.03 7.74
CA THR A 245 3.36 5.74 8.01
C THR A 245 3.77 5.64 9.49
N THR A 246 3.18 4.69 10.19
CA THR A 246 3.50 4.39 11.59
C THR A 246 4.22 3.06 11.70
N SER A 247 4.71 2.73 12.90
CA SER A 247 5.30 1.41 13.17
C SER A 247 4.29 0.25 13.10
N HIS A 248 2.99 0.54 13.02
CA HIS A 248 1.92 -0.46 13.02
C HIS A 248 1.24 -0.60 11.65
N GLY A 249 1.59 0.25 10.68
CA GLY A 249 0.92 0.37 9.39
C GLY A 249 0.67 1.83 9.01
N ASP A 250 0.07 2.03 7.84
CA ASP A 250 -0.29 3.35 7.35
C ASP A 250 -1.64 3.80 7.90
N ILE A 251 -1.73 5.07 8.28
CA ILE A 251 -2.91 5.68 8.87
C ILE A 251 -3.31 6.90 8.04
N LEU A 252 -4.54 6.88 7.54
CA LEU A 252 -5.18 8.05 6.95
C LEU A 252 -5.62 8.99 8.07
N VAL A 253 -5.19 10.24 7.97
CA VAL A 253 -5.49 11.28 8.95
C VAL A 253 -6.15 12.46 8.26
N TYR A 254 -7.31 12.84 8.79
CA TYR A 254 -8.06 14.03 8.38
C TYR A 254 -8.15 15.00 9.56
N GLY A 255 -8.05 16.31 9.32
CA GLY A 255 -8.17 17.31 10.37
C GLY A 255 -6.93 17.53 11.24
N TYR A 256 -5.78 16.97 10.88
CA TYR A 256 -4.49 17.25 11.53
C TYR A 256 -3.42 17.53 10.47
N TYR A 257 -2.87 18.74 10.51
CA TYR A 257 -2.02 19.29 9.43
C TYR A 257 -0.69 19.83 9.97
N GLU A 258 -0.11 19.16 10.96
CA GLU A 258 1.28 19.40 11.37
C GLU A 258 2.19 18.36 10.72
N GLU A 259 3.36 18.80 10.24
CA GLU A 259 4.36 17.88 9.69
C GLU A 259 4.83 16.88 10.74
N ILE A 260 4.82 15.60 10.35
CA ILE A 260 5.42 14.51 11.11
C ILE A 260 6.64 14.03 10.33
N ARG A 261 7.81 14.07 10.98
CA ARG A 261 9.06 13.63 10.38
C ARG A 261 9.34 12.17 10.75
N GLY A 262 9.42 11.32 9.75
CA GLY A 262 9.72 9.90 9.93
C GLY A 262 8.53 9.11 10.51
N ILE A 263 8.84 8.03 11.23
CA ILE A 263 7.85 7.12 11.80
C ILE A 263 7.43 7.62 13.19
N ILE A 264 6.14 7.87 13.38
CA ILE A 264 5.56 8.25 14.68
C ILE A 264 4.92 7.03 15.37
N PRO A 265 5.05 6.88 16.70
CA PRO A 265 4.28 5.89 17.44
C PRO A 265 2.77 6.16 17.33
N LEU A 266 2.00 5.13 16.99
CA LEU A 266 0.56 5.25 16.72
C LEU A 266 -0.24 5.91 17.87
N LYS A 267 0.11 5.58 19.13
CA LYS A 267 -0.53 6.19 20.31
C LYS A 267 -0.27 7.69 20.44
N GLU A 268 0.94 8.14 20.08
CA GLU A 268 1.27 9.57 20.07
C GLU A 268 0.54 10.30 18.94
N LEU A 269 0.48 9.68 17.76
CA LEU A 269 -0.32 10.18 16.64
C LEU A 269 -1.78 10.34 17.06
N ARG A 270 -2.38 9.32 17.68
CA ARG A 270 -3.76 9.38 18.16
C ARG A 270 -4.00 10.52 19.14
N LYS A 271 -3.08 10.75 20.08
CA LYS A 271 -3.19 11.88 21.02
C LYS A 271 -3.19 13.23 20.27
N LYS A 272 -2.28 13.40 19.33
CA LYS A 272 -2.14 14.62 18.53
C LYS A 272 -3.38 14.89 17.67
N VAL A 273 -3.83 13.88 16.91
CA VAL A 273 -5.00 14.00 16.04
C VAL A 273 -6.27 14.25 16.85
N LYS A 274 -6.47 13.54 17.96
CA LYS A 274 -7.62 13.76 18.84
C LYS A 274 -7.66 15.17 19.42
N ASN A 275 -6.51 15.71 19.84
CA ASN A 275 -6.43 17.08 20.35
C ASN A 275 -6.76 18.14 19.29
N ALA A 276 -6.54 17.84 18.02
CA ALA A 276 -6.91 18.70 16.90
C ALA A 276 -8.36 18.49 16.42
N GLY A 277 -9.12 17.57 17.02
CA GLY A 277 -10.46 17.21 16.55
C GLY A 277 -10.47 16.40 15.25
N GLY A 278 -9.32 15.85 14.85
CA GLY A 278 -9.18 15.08 13.62
C GLY A 278 -9.74 13.67 13.71
N PHE A 279 -9.62 12.94 12.62
CA PHE A 279 -10.14 11.59 12.41
C PHE A 279 -9.03 10.69 11.86
N MET A 280 -8.97 9.45 12.35
CA MET A 280 -7.99 8.46 11.91
C MET A 280 -8.65 7.22 11.34
N ALA A 281 -8.22 6.76 10.18
CA ALA A 281 -8.57 5.46 9.65
C ALA A 281 -7.31 4.65 9.36
N VAL A 282 -7.32 3.36 9.67
CA VAL A 282 -6.23 2.49 9.21
C VAL A 282 -6.37 2.26 7.72
N ALA A 283 -5.29 2.54 6.98
CA ALA A 283 -5.24 2.32 5.54
C ALA A 283 -4.89 0.86 5.26
N HIS A 284 -5.62 0.25 4.32
CA HIS A 284 -5.35 -1.07 3.73
C HIS A 284 -4.70 -2.11 4.69
N PRO A 285 -5.30 -2.40 5.87
CA PRO A 285 -4.66 -3.12 6.99
C PRO A 285 -4.23 -4.57 6.69
N PHE A 286 -4.69 -5.12 5.57
CA PHE A 286 -4.42 -6.48 5.11
C PHE A 286 -3.78 -6.52 3.71
N ARG A 287 -3.27 -5.40 3.18
CA ARG A 287 -2.56 -5.40 1.88
C ARG A 287 -1.35 -6.32 1.91
N GLY A 288 -1.28 -7.24 0.95
CA GLY A 288 -0.22 -8.25 0.85
C GLY A 288 -0.32 -9.37 1.89
N PHE A 289 -1.40 -9.38 2.69
CA PHE A 289 -1.56 -10.34 3.79
C PHE A 289 -1.74 -11.77 3.26
N MET A 290 -2.47 -11.94 2.15
CA MET A 290 -2.67 -13.27 1.54
C MET A 290 -1.46 -13.75 0.72
N ILE A 291 -0.59 -12.83 0.31
CA ILE A 291 0.65 -13.13 -0.44
C ILE A 291 1.71 -13.74 0.50
N ILE A 292 1.71 -13.35 1.78
CA ILE A 292 2.68 -13.81 2.79
C ILE A 292 2.27 -15.16 3.44
N GLY A 293 1.10 -15.71 3.09
CA GLY A 293 0.59 -16.95 3.67
C GLY A 293 -0.43 -17.63 2.76
N GLY A 294 0.05 -18.16 1.62
CA GLY A 294 -0.80 -18.78 0.60
C GLY A 294 -1.87 -19.71 1.18
N ASN A 295 -3.14 -19.40 0.92
CA ASN A 295 -4.34 -20.22 1.17
C ASN A 295 -4.49 -20.91 2.55
N GLN A 296 -3.61 -20.67 3.53
CA GLN A 296 -3.58 -21.48 4.78
C GLN A 296 -3.53 -20.65 6.06
N LEU A 297 -3.23 -19.36 6.00
CA LEU A 297 -3.48 -18.49 7.15
C LEU A 297 -4.90 -17.94 7.07
N ASN A 298 -5.87 -18.80 7.37
CA ASN A 298 -7.16 -18.40 7.93
C ASN A 298 -6.91 -17.70 9.28
N ILE A 299 -6.24 -16.54 9.30
CA ILE A 299 -6.40 -15.61 10.41
C ILE A 299 -7.85 -15.18 10.29
N SER A 300 -8.71 -15.90 11.02
CA SER A 300 -10.10 -15.49 11.18
C SER A 300 -10.11 -14.01 11.53
N ALA A 301 -11.04 -13.24 10.96
CA ALA A 301 -11.18 -11.82 11.28
C ALA A 301 -11.18 -11.58 12.81
N LYS A 302 -11.69 -12.53 13.61
CA LYS A 302 -11.60 -12.53 15.08
C LYS A 302 -10.18 -12.46 15.65
N LYS A 303 -9.20 -13.12 15.04
CA LYS A 303 -7.79 -13.04 15.45
C LYS A 303 -7.17 -11.73 14.95
N ALA A 304 -7.48 -11.32 13.72
CA ALA A 304 -7.01 -10.06 13.16
C ALA A 304 -7.50 -8.84 13.96
N ALA A 305 -8.76 -8.83 14.39
CA ALA A 305 -9.39 -7.80 15.21
C ALA A 305 -8.66 -7.54 16.55
N LYS A 306 -7.80 -8.45 17.00
CA LYS A 306 -6.98 -8.27 18.22
C LYS A 306 -5.71 -7.44 18.00
N LYS A 307 -5.37 -7.06 16.76
CA LYS A 307 -4.19 -6.22 16.48
C LYS A 307 -4.35 -4.87 17.19
N GLU A 308 -3.27 -4.37 17.78
CA GLU A 308 -3.27 -3.12 18.57
C GLU A 308 -3.66 -1.89 17.73
N ILE A 309 -3.36 -1.90 16.43
CA ILE A 309 -3.64 -0.78 15.51
C ILE A 309 -5.10 -0.30 15.57
N PHE A 310 -6.05 -1.24 15.67
CA PHE A 310 -7.47 -0.94 15.64
C PHE A 310 -7.96 -0.22 16.90
N GLN A 311 -7.18 -0.20 17.99
CA GLN A 311 -7.55 0.48 19.23
C GLN A 311 -7.32 2.00 19.17
N TYR A 312 -6.61 2.49 18.14
CA TYR A 312 -6.21 3.89 18.03
C TYR A 312 -6.81 4.61 16.82
N VAL A 313 -7.71 3.97 16.08
CA VAL A 313 -8.35 4.54 14.89
C VAL A 313 -9.87 4.64 15.08
N ASP A 314 -10.49 5.54 14.34
CA ASP A 314 -11.93 5.76 14.31
C ASP A 314 -12.62 4.92 13.22
N ALA A 315 -11.87 4.51 12.19
CA ALA A 315 -12.36 3.71 11.07
C ALA A 315 -11.31 2.73 10.52
N ILE A 316 -11.79 1.83 9.67
CA ILE A 316 -11.00 0.91 8.86
C ILE A 316 -11.28 1.19 7.38
N GLU A 317 -10.24 1.24 6.55
CA GLU A 317 -10.41 1.16 5.11
C GLU A 317 -10.72 -0.28 4.70
N VAL A 318 -11.98 -0.51 4.33
CA VAL A 318 -12.53 -1.84 4.04
C VAL A 318 -12.59 -2.13 2.54
N PHE A 319 -12.55 -1.10 1.71
CA PHE A 319 -12.43 -1.21 0.27
C PHE A 319 -11.29 -0.32 -0.22
N ASN A 320 -10.17 -0.96 -0.55
CA ASN A 320 -8.99 -0.31 -1.09
C ASN A 320 -8.72 -0.82 -2.52
N GLY A 321 -8.46 0.09 -3.47
CA GLY A 321 -8.19 -0.24 -4.88
C GLY A 321 -6.88 -0.99 -5.17
N LYS A 322 -5.98 -1.09 -4.19
CA LYS A 322 -4.72 -1.85 -4.23
C LYS A 322 -4.76 -3.14 -3.41
N CYS A 323 -5.91 -3.47 -2.81
CA CYS A 323 -6.16 -4.72 -2.11
C CYS A 323 -6.98 -5.70 -2.96
N THR A 324 -6.81 -7.00 -2.69
CA THR A 324 -7.68 -8.04 -3.26
C THR A 324 -9.05 -8.06 -2.59
N ASP A 325 -10.05 -8.66 -3.24
CA ASP A 325 -11.41 -8.78 -2.68
C ASP A 325 -11.42 -9.51 -1.32
N ASP A 326 -10.57 -10.54 -1.15
CA ASP A 326 -10.46 -11.27 0.11
C ASP A 326 -9.80 -10.42 1.22
N GLU A 327 -8.81 -9.59 0.90
CA GLU A 327 -8.21 -8.66 1.86
C GLU A 327 -9.21 -7.59 2.30
N ASN A 328 -9.98 -7.04 1.35
CA ASN A 328 -11.07 -6.11 1.61
C ASN A 328 -12.18 -6.77 2.45
N LYS A 329 -12.53 -8.03 2.15
CA LYS A 329 -13.49 -8.80 2.93
C LYS A 329 -13.04 -9.00 4.38
N VAL A 330 -11.77 -9.35 4.61
CA VAL A 330 -11.23 -9.48 5.97
C VAL A 330 -11.25 -8.13 6.68
N ALA A 331 -10.95 -7.03 5.98
CA ALA A 331 -11.06 -5.68 6.55
C ALA A 331 -12.49 -5.36 7.01
N GLN A 332 -13.49 -5.66 6.17
CA GLN A 332 -14.90 -5.48 6.52
C GLN A 332 -15.31 -6.35 7.71
N GLU A 333 -14.97 -7.64 7.71
CA GLU A 333 -15.28 -8.54 8.83
C GLU A 333 -14.66 -8.06 10.15
N VAL A 334 -13.45 -7.48 10.10
CA VAL A 334 -12.80 -6.89 11.28
C VAL A 334 -13.50 -5.61 11.72
N ALA A 335 -13.92 -4.74 10.79
CA ALA A 335 -14.70 -3.55 11.11
C ALA A 335 -16.01 -3.91 11.82
N ASP A 336 -16.73 -4.91 11.30
CA ASP A 336 -17.97 -5.43 11.87
C ASP A 336 -17.77 -6.00 13.29
N ILE A 337 -16.71 -6.79 13.49
CA ILE A 337 -16.37 -7.37 14.80
C ILE A 337 -16.06 -6.28 15.84
N LEU A 338 -15.41 -5.21 15.42
CA LEU A 338 -14.97 -4.13 16.32
C LEU A 338 -15.98 -2.99 16.45
N GLY A 339 -17.02 -2.96 15.61
CA GLY A 339 -17.96 -1.85 15.53
C GLY A 339 -17.29 -0.55 15.08
N LEU A 340 -16.20 -0.63 14.32
CA LEU A 340 -15.51 0.52 13.76
C LEU A 340 -16.19 0.95 12.46
N LYS A 341 -16.09 2.24 12.14
CA LYS A 341 -16.63 2.77 10.88
C LYS A 341 -15.83 2.24 9.69
N SER A 342 -16.47 2.15 8.54
CA SER A 342 -15.86 1.69 7.29
C SER A 342 -15.65 2.85 6.32
N ILE A 343 -14.44 3.03 5.81
CA ILE A 343 -14.16 3.95 4.69
C ILE A 343 -13.67 3.17 3.45
N ALA A 344 -13.75 3.83 2.31
CA ALA A 344 -13.36 3.27 1.02
C ALA A 344 -12.63 4.31 0.16
N GLY A 345 -11.56 3.88 -0.49
CA GLY A 345 -10.70 4.74 -1.31
C GLY A 345 -9.93 3.94 -2.35
N SER A 346 -9.50 4.62 -3.41
CA SER A 346 -8.78 3.95 -4.50
C SER A 346 -7.33 3.62 -4.19
N ASP A 347 -6.73 4.38 -3.26
CA ASP A 347 -5.29 4.41 -3.07
C ASP A 347 -4.56 4.69 -4.41
N ALA A 348 -5.07 5.70 -5.13
CA ALA A 348 -4.64 6.03 -6.48
C ALA A 348 -3.19 6.53 -6.52
N HIS A 349 -2.34 5.79 -7.23
CA HIS A 349 -0.92 6.09 -7.46
C HIS A 349 -0.56 6.22 -8.95
N GLU A 350 -1.46 5.75 -9.82
CA GLU A 350 -1.32 5.72 -11.27
C GLU A 350 -2.61 6.21 -11.95
N PHE A 351 -2.48 6.70 -13.18
CA PHE A 351 -3.60 7.19 -13.98
C PHE A 351 -4.76 6.19 -14.06
N GLY A 352 -6.00 6.69 -14.00
CA GLY A 352 -7.20 5.86 -14.16
C GLY A 352 -7.56 4.96 -12.96
N SER A 353 -6.85 5.05 -11.84
CA SER A 353 -7.19 4.29 -10.62
C SER A 353 -8.15 5.01 -9.67
N VAL A 354 -8.25 6.34 -9.76
CA VAL A 354 -9.12 7.15 -8.89
C VAL A 354 -10.59 6.77 -9.03
N GLY A 355 -11.29 6.70 -7.91
CA GLY A 355 -12.73 6.43 -7.85
C GLY A 355 -13.11 4.97 -8.10
N CYS A 356 -12.17 4.02 -8.13
CA CYS A 356 -12.52 2.59 -8.18
C CYS A 356 -13.23 2.11 -6.90
N HIS A 357 -12.99 2.80 -5.77
CA HIS A 357 -13.76 2.71 -4.54
C HIS A 357 -13.94 4.12 -3.97
N THR A 358 -15.09 4.39 -3.35
CA THR A 358 -15.43 5.71 -2.82
C THR A 358 -16.22 5.60 -1.53
N THR A 359 -16.03 6.57 -0.64
CA THR A 359 -16.89 6.78 0.51
C THR A 359 -18.05 7.69 0.12
N HIS A 360 -19.27 7.29 0.47
CA HIS A 360 -20.52 7.95 0.12
C HIS A 360 -21.04 8.77 1.30
N PHE A 361 -21.03 10.08 1.18
CA PHE A 361 -21.52 11.01 2.22
C PHE A 361 -22.99 11.36 1.98
N PHE A 362 -23.75 11.58 3.05
CA PHE A 362 -25.18 11.87 2.94
C PHE A 362 -25.44 13.34 2.58
N GLU A 363 -24.51 14.23 2.92
CA GLU A 363 -24.53 15.63 2.55
C GLU A 363 -23.31 16.00 1.71
N PRO A 364 -23.39 17.05 0.87
CA PRO A 364 -22.23 17.54 0.13
C PRO A 364 -21.04 17.85 1.03
N VAL A 365 -19.85 17.46 0.59
CA VAL A 365 -18.60 17.76 1.28
C VAL A 365 -17.75 18.64 0.37
N THR A 366 -17.52 19.89 0.78
CA THR A 366 -16.81 20.92 0.00
C THR A 366 -15.57 21.47 0.72
N ASN A 367 -15.43 21.13 2.01
CA ASN A 367 -14.30 21.52 2.85
C ASN A 367 -14.05 20.50 3.97
N GLU A 368 -12.90 20.63 4.61
CA GLU A 368 -12.40 19.70 5.62
C GLU A 368 -13.26 19.65 6.89
N PHE A 369 -13.97 20.75 7.22
CA PHE A 369 -14.87 20.79 8.36
C PHE A 369 -16.11 19.92 8.13
N GLU A 370 -16.74 20.05 6.95
CA GLU A 370 -17.87 19.20 6.55
C GLU A 370 -17.50 17.73 6.50
N LEU A 371 -16.31 17.40 5.97
CA LEU A 371 -15.78 16.05 5.98
C LEU A 371 -15.68 15.49 7.40
N LEU A 372 -15.04 16.23 8.30
CA LEU A 372 -14.84 15.80 9.69
C LEU A 372 -16.17 15.64 10.45
N SER A 373 -17.12 16.56 10.26
CA SER A 373 -18.44 16.47 10.89
C SER A 373 -19.12 15.16 10.50
N GLN A 374 -19.20 14.87 9.20
CA GLN A 374 -19.85 13.65 8.71
C GLN A 374 -19.09 12.37 9.10
N LEU A 375 -17.75 12.40 9.10
CA LEU A 375 -16.93 11.28 9.58
C LEU A 375 -17.15 10.98 11.08
N HIS A 376 -17.21 12.01 11.92
CA HIS A 376 -17.45 11.85 13.35
C HIS A 376 -18.90 11.42 13.65
N GLU A 377 -19.87 11.98 12.94
CA GLU A 377 -21.29 11.65 13.08
C GLU A 377 -21.67 10.28 12.48
N GLY A 378 -20.83 9.72 11.60
CA GLY A 378 -21.16 8.47 10.91
C GLY A 378 -22.15 8.65 9.75
N MET A 379 -22.24 9.85 9.19
CA MET A 379 -23.15 10.22 8.09
C MET A 379 -22.57 9.83 6.72
N PHE A 380 -22.12 8.58 6.60
CA PHE A 380 -21.51 8.04 5.38
C PHE A 380 -21.63 6.52 5.32
N SER A 381 -21.48 5.98 4.11
CA SER A 381 -21.39 4.55 3.83
C SER A 381 -20.30 4.27 2.79
N VAL A 382 -20.00 3.00 2.56
CA VAL A 382 -19.06 2.56 1.52
C VAL A 382 -19.77 1.75 0.46
#